data_AF-A0A1F3BNL8-F1
#
_entry.id   AF-A0A1F3BNL8-F1
#
_cell.length_a   1.000
_cell.length_b   1.000
_cell.length_c   1.000
_cell.angle_alpha   90.00
_cell.angle_beta   90.00
_cell.angle_gamma   90.00
#
_symmetry.space_group_name_H-M   'P 1'
#
loop_
_entity.id
_entity.type
_entity.pdbx_description
1 polymer ?
#
loop_
_entity_poly.entity_id
_entity_poly.type
_entity_poly.pdbx_seq_one_letter_code
_entity_poly.pdbx_strand_id
1 'polypeptide(L)'
;MADRRRLVHHVGEQAAEAPVLVRECATLPARTRAEVSVGWNKVKSLFVESEAGAAAEPSAADALAGLDPALAKYLVPEGEAGLLAPGTDAATLSGALDFQGLFDQAGILNTDEVEALEKFLGGLDDTLPQSSRLAAAKAFLGAIGKAPANVLEDAERKIRVVRAVEAQKRADTDKLCASVQAEIDGLQRQIDERRSQMEAARKDLEAVRGQCATEEARLQGARVFFGAVEAAK
;
A
#
# COMPACT_ATOMS: atom_id res chain seq x y z
N MET A 1 6.71 21.24 -47.29
CA MET A 1 7.39 20.13 -48.00
C MET A 1 8.47 19.62 -47.05
N ALA A 2 8.17 18.51 -46.38
CA ALA A 2 8.86 17.24 -46.55
C ALA A 2 10.14 17.16 -45.71
N ASP A 3 10.07 16.48 -44.56
CA ASP A 3 10.94 15.32 -44.38
C ASP A 3 10.35 14.33 -43.36
N ARG A 4 9.88 13.19 -43.87
CA ARG A 4 9.40 12.03 -43.12
C ARG A 4 10.53 11.02 -43.12
N ARG A 5 11.35 10.95 -42.07
CA ARG A 5 12.25 9.81 -41.87
C ARG A 5 11.55 8.72 -41.08
N ARG A 6 10.97 7.81 -41.85
CA ARG A 6 10.70 6.41 -41.48
C ARG A 6 12.00 5.76 -40.98
N LEU A 7 12.01 5.26 -39.75
CA LEU A 7 12.81 4.09 -39.40
C LEU A 7 11.88 2.88 -39.41
N VAL A 8 12.13 1.99 -40.36
CA VAL A 8 11.55 0.64 -40.49
C VAL A 8 12.74 -0.32 -40.47
N HIS A 9 12.50 -1.55 -40.02
CA HIS A 9 13.39 -2.72 -39.91
C HIS A 9 14.18 -2.74 -38.59
N HIS A 10 13.98 -3.73 -37.72
CA HIS A 10 14.18 -5.15 -37.99
C HIS A 10 13.29 -6.03 -37.08
N VAL A 11 12.40 -6.83 -37.68
CA VAL A 11 11.73 -7.97 -37.03
C VAL A 11 12.70 -9.13 -37.08
N GLY A 12 13.27 -9.48 -35.93
CA GLY A 12 14.10 -10.67 -35.75
C GLY A 12 13.20 -11.86 -35.44
N GLU A 13 12.74 -12.51 -36.50
CA GLU A 13 12.10 -13.83 -36.47
C GLU A 13 13.20 -14.89 -36.31
N GLN A 14 13.38 -15.40 -35.09
CA GLN A 14 14.18 -16.60 -34.85
C GLN A 14 13.27 -17.68 -34.25
N ALA A 15 12.68 -18.46 -35.15
CA ALA A 15 12.20 -19.79 -34.86
C ALA A 15 13.41 -20.70 -34.64
N ALA A 16 13.68 -21.06 -33.40
CA ALA A 16 14.65 -22.10 -33.04
C ALA A 16 13.88 -23.35 -32.62
N GLU A 17 14.20 -24.43 -33.33
CA GLU A 17 13.66 -25.77 -33.24
C GLU A 17 13.70 -26.34 -31.82
N ALA A 18 12.60 -26.98 -31.43
CA ALA A 18 12.51 -27.80 -30.23
C ALA A 18 13.15 -29.18 -30.48
N PRO A 19 14.15 -29.61 -29.69
CA PRO A 19 14.51 -31.02 -29.63
C PRO A 19 13.53 -31.77 -28.73
N VAL A 20 12.78 -32.67 -29.36
CA VAL A 20 12.01 -33.74 -28.73
C VAL A 20 12.98 -34.66 -27.97
N LEU A 21 13.04 -34.52 -26.65
CA LEU A 21 13.65 -35.53 -25.77
C LEU A 21 12.55 -36.38 -25.13
N VAL A 22 12.35 -37.54 -25.76
CA VAL A 22 11.63 -38.70 -25.24
C VAL A 22 12.60 -39.48 -24.35
N ARG A 23 12.23 -39.66 -23.07
CA ARG A 23 12.57 -40.75 -22.11
C ARG A 23 12.96 -40.21 -20.73
N GLU A 24 12.12 -40.42 -19.72
CA GLU A 24 12.14 -41.60 -18.84
C GLU A 24 11.09 -41.41 -17.75
N CYS A 25 9.98 -42.16 -17.83
CA CYS A 25 9.07 -42.33 -16.71
C CYS A 25 9.76 -43.20 -15.66
N ALA A 26 10.48 -42.58 -14.74
CA ALA A 26 10.84 -43.21 -13.48
C ALA A 26 9.57 -43.33 -12.62
N THR A 27 9.10 -44.56 -12.46
CA THR A 27 8.11 -44.98 -11.47
C THR A 27 8.57 -44.58 -10.07
N LEU A 28 7.98 -43.52 -9.51
CA LEU A 28 8.10 -43.18 -8.10
C LEU A 28 7.21 -44.13 -7.27
N PRO A 29 7.71 -44.68 -6.15
CA PRO A 29 6.91 -45.52 -5.27
C PRO A 29 5.78 -44.69 -4.64
N ALA A 30 4.63 -45.33 -4.48
CA ALA A 30 3.43 -44.76 -3.87
C ALA A 30 3.74 -44.28 -2.45
N ARG A 31 4.00 -42.98 -2.29
CA ARG A 31 3.95 -42.32 -0.99
C ARG A 31 2.48 -42.18 -0.63
N THR A 32 2.13 -42.83 0.47
CA THR A 32 0.90 -42.66 1.24
C THR A 32 0.47 -41.20 1.25
N ARG A 33 -0.72 -40.96 0.67
CA ARG A 33 -1.46 -39.71 0.70
C ARG A 33 -1.99 -39.49 2.11
N ALA A 34 -1.10 -39.18 3.04
CA ALA A 34 -1.46 -38.59 4.32
C ALA A 34 -1.78 -37.11 4.06
N GLU A 35 -2.94 -36.72 4.55
CA GLU A 35 -3.61 -35.43 4.39
C GLU A 35 -2.68 -34.25 4.70
N VAL A 36 -2.32 -33.49 3.67
CA VAL A 36 -1.84 -32.12 3.83
C VAL A 36 -2.96 -31.19 3.36
N SER A 37 -4.10 -31.30 4.03
CA SER A 37 -5.03 -30.18 4.18
C SER A 37 -4.44 -29.26 5.25
N VAL A 38 -3.30 -28.63 4.95
CA VAL A 38 -2.92 -27.40 5.65
C VAL A 38 -3.93 -26.38 5.16
N GLY A 39 -5.02 -26.28 5.92
CA GLY A 39 -6.19 -25.52 5.53
C GLY A 39 -5.76 -24.14 5.07
N TRP A 40 -6.27 -23.71 3.93
CA TRP A 40 -6.11 -22.35 3.41
C TRP A 40 -6.44 -21.29 4.50
N ASN A 41 -7.27 -21.65 5.48
CA ASN A 41 -7.56 -20.86 6.68
C ASN A 41 -6.35 -20.64 7.61
N LYS A 42 -5.42 -21.59 7.69
CA LYS A 42 -4.16 -21.49 8.45
C LYS A 42 -3.14 -20.58 7.76
N VAL A 43 -3.15 -20.52 6.43
CA VAL A 43 -2.36 -19.55 5.67
C VAL A 43 -2.98 -18.17 5.78
N LYS A 44 -4.32 -18.05 5.67
CA LYS A 44 -5.02 -16.79 5.95
C LYS A 44 -4.75 -16.26 7.37
N SER A 45 -4.71 -17.13 8.39
CA SER A 45 -4.40 -16.71 9.76
C SER A 45 -2.93 -16.32 10.00
N LEU A 46 -2.03 -16.58 9.05
CA LEU A 46 -0.65 -16.10 9.08
C LEU A 46 -0.48 -14.73 8.39
N PHE A 47 -1.48 -14.29 7.61
CA PHE A 47 -1.50 -12.97 6.95
C PHE A 47 -2.56 -12.03 7.52
N VAL A 48 -3.44 -12.50 8.40
CA VAL A 48 -4.16 -11.64 9.36
C VAL A 48 -3.17 -11.32 10.47
N GLU A 49 -2.21 -10.44 10.16
CA GLU A 49 -1.59 -9.62 11.19
C GLU A 49 -2.74 -8.92 11.91
N SER A 50 -2.91 -9.32 13.16
CA SER A 50 -3.71 -8.65 14.15
C SER A 50 -3.55 -7.14 13.97
N GLU A 51 -4.65 -6.43 13.66
CA GLU A 51 -4.86 -5.01 13.98
C GLU A 51 -4.86 -4.78 15.52
N ALA A 52 -4.02 -5.52 16.25
CA ALA A 52 -3.87 -5.41 17.68
C ALA A 52 -2.81 -4.34 17.94
N GLY A 53 -3.30 -3.11 18.05
CA GLY A 53 -2.58 -2.03 18.70
C GLY A 53 -1.61 -1.29 17.79
N ALA A 54 -2.12 -0.67 16.73
CA ALA A 54 -1.69 0.70 16.50
C ALA A 54 -2.03 1.43 17.80
N ALA A 55 -1.02 1.71 18.62
CA ALA A 55 -1.17 2.66 19.71
C ALA A 55 -1.82 3.88 19.06
N ALA A 56 -3.03 4.25 19.51
CA ALA A 56 -3.72 5.40 18.98
C ALA A 56 -2.72 6.56 19.09
N GLU A 57 -2.25 7.03 17.95
CA GLU A 57 -1.40 8.22 17.88
C GLU A 57 -2.13 9.30 18.68
N PRO A 58 -1.47 9.95 19.65
CA PRO A 58 -2.11 10.97 20.47
C PRO A 58 -2.71 12.01 19.52
N SER A 59 -4.03 12.11 19.53
CA SER A 59 -4.71 13.01 18.60
C SER A 59 -4.36 14.45 18.97
N ALA A 60 -4.45 15.36 18.01
CA ALA A 60 -4.33 16.79 18.31
C ALA A 60 -5.29 17.20 19.44
N ALA A 61 -6.47 16.59 19.54
CA ALA A 61 -7.42 16.80 20.63
C ALA A 61 -6.87 16.34 22.00
N ASP A 62 -6.13 15.24 22.06
CA ASP A 62 -5.49 14.75 23.28
C ASP A 62 -4.35 15.67 23.74
N ALA A 63 -3.57 16.21 22.79
CA ALA A 63 -2.54 17.21 23.08
C ALA A 63 -3.13 18.52 23.63
N LEU A 64 -4.36 18.85 23.24
CA LEU A 64 -5.08 20.06 23.67
C LEU A 64 -5.93 19.82 24.93
N ALA A 65 -6.15 18.58 25.36
CA ALA A 65 -7.07 18.21 26.45
C ALA A 65 -6.69 18.78 27.83
N GLY A 66 -5.46 19.27 28.01
CA GLY A 66 -4.99 19.94 29.23
C GLY A 66 -4.97 21.47 29.17
N LEU A 67 -5.40 22.08 28.06
CA LEU A 67 -5.38 23.53 27.91
C LEU A 67 -6.55 24.19 28.65
N ASP A 68 -6.26 25.37 29.22
CA ASP A 68 -7.28 26.23 29.83
C ASP A 68 -8.38 26.54 28.78
N PRO A 69 -9.67 26.30 29.09
CA PRO A 69 -10.78 26.61 28.18
C PRO A 69 -10.81 28.08 27.71
N ALA A 70 -10.21 29.01 28.47
CA ALA A 70 -10.06 30.40 28.05
C ALA A 70 -9.13 30.58 26.82
N LEU A 71 -8.28 29.60 26.53
CA LEU A 71 -7.39 29.58 25.36
C LEU A 71 -8.06 29.03 24.11
N ALA A 72 -9.25 28.43 24.22
CA ALA A 72 -9.98 27.86 23.09
C ALA A 72 -10.23 28.86 21.96
N LYS A 73 -10.35 30.16 22.27
CA LYS A 73 -10.52 31.23 21.28
C LYS A 73 -9.32 31.46 20.35
N TYR A 74 -8.15 30.92 20.70
CA TYR A 74 -6.93 30.99 19.88
C TYR A 74 -6.67 29.69 19.11
N LEU A 75 -7.53 28.69 19.23
CA LEU A 75 -7.41 27.47 18.45
C LEU A 75 -7.75 27.75 16.99
N VAL A 76 -6.89 27.27 16.09
CA VAL A 76 -7.15 27.34 14.65
C VAL A 76 -8.27 26.34 14.31
N PRO A 77 -9.39 26.78 13.71
CA PRO A 77 -10.53 25.90 13.39
C PRO A 77 -10.13 24.72 12.51
N GLU A 78 -10.60 23.51 12.82
CA GLU A 78 -10.19 22.25 12.14
C GLU A 78 -10.57 22.18 10.66
N GLY A 79 -11.49 23.01 10.17
CA GLY A 79 -11.99 22.98 8.79
C GLY A 79 -11.20 23.78 7.75
N GLU A 80 -10.26 24.63 8.18
CA GLU A 80 -9.45 25.43 7.24
C GLU A 80 -8.12 24.74 6.93
N ALA A 81 -8.18 23.51 6.42
CA ALA A 81 -7.01 22.96 5.74
C ALA A 81 -6.75 23.83 4.51
N GLY A 82 -5.65 24.57 4.52
CA GLY A 82 -5.23 25.34 3.36
C GLY A 82 -5.02 24.41 2.16
N LEU A 83 -5.11 24.94 0.95
CA LEU A 83 -4.51 24.25 -0.19
C LEU A 83 -3.00 24.39 -0.08
N LEU A 84 -2.27 23.30 -0.24
CA LEU A 84 -0.82 23.37 -0.40
C LEU A 84 -0.49 24.26 -1.61
N ALA A 85 0.60 25.02 -1.49
CA ALA A 85 1.05 25.83 -2.60
C ALA A 85 1.33 24.94 -3.83
N PRO A 86 1.01 25.41 -5.04
CA PRO A 86 1.31 24.67 -6.25
C PRO A 86 2.83 24.47 -6.37
N GLY A 87 3.27 23.20 -6.38
CA GLY A 87 4.69 22.83 -6.42
C GLY A 87 5.21 22.17 -5.13
N THR A 88 4.44 22.15 -4.04
CA THR A 88 4.77 21.31 -2.87
C THR A 88 4.61 19.84 -3.25
N ASP A 89 5.73 19.12 -3.37
CA ASP A 89 5.69 17.70 -3.70
C ASP A 89 5.43 16.88 -2.43
N ALA A 90 4.21 16.34 -2.33
CA ALA A 90 3.89 15.44 -1.23
C ALA A 90 4.75 14.17 -1.27
N ALA A 91 5.28 13.75 -2.42
CA ALA A 91 6.11 12.55 -2.52
C ALA A 91 7.44 12.66 -1.76
N THR A 92 7.99 13.87 -1.61
CA THR A 92 9.23 14.09 -0.83
C THR A 92 9.02 14.04 0.68
N LEU A 93 7.77 14.00 1.13
CA LEU A 93 7.38 14.01 2.55
C LEU A 93 7.34 12.60 3.16
N SER A 94 8.29 11.74 2.81
CA SER A 94 8.45 10.40 3.40
C SER A 94 9.61 10.38 4.39
N GLY A 95 9.39 9.84 5.59
CA GLY A 95 10.40 9.81 6.66
C GLY A 95 10.30 11.03 7.58
N ALA A 96 11.44 11.53 8.06
CA ALA A 96 11.48 12.74 8.87
C ALA A 96 11.06 13.95 8.04
N LEU A 97 9.93 14.58 8.41
CA LEU A 97 9.42 15.76 7.73
C LEU A 97 10.33 16.96 7.99
N ASP A 98 10.88 17.54 6.92
CA ASP A 98 11.53 18.84 6.96
C ASP A 98 10.47 19.94 6.87
N PHE A 99 9.94 20.35 8.02
CA PHE A 99 8.94 21.43 8.09
C PHE A 99 9.49 22.77 7.61
N GLN A 100 10.80 22.99 7.72
CA GLN A 100 11.43 24.23 7.25
C GLN A 100 11.34 24.31 5.73
N GLY A 101 11.79 23.25 5.04
CA GLY A 101 11.66 23.16 3.59
C GLY A 101 10.20 23.24 3.11
N LEU A 102 9.25 22.71 3.88
CA LEU A 102 7.81 22.81 3.61
C LEU A 102 7.29 24.25 3.68
N PHE A 103 7.66 25.01 4.72
CA PHE A 103 7.25 26.41 4.86
C PHE A 103 7.86 27.28 3.75
N ASP A 104 9.13 27.05 3.42
CA ASP A 104 9.82 27.73 2.33
C ASP A 104 9.11 27.47 0.98
N GLN A 105 8.72 26.22 0.71
CA GLN A 105 7.94 25.87 -0.49
C GLN A 105 6.54 26.48 -0.51
N ALA A 106 5.91 26.61 0.65
CA ALA A 106 4.60 27.25 0.79
C ALA A 106 4.66 28.78 0.60
N GLY A 107 5.85 29.35 0.43
CA GLY A 107 6.05 30.80 0.40
C GLY A 107 5.71 31.46 1.74
N ILE A 108 5.61 30.68 2.81
CA ILE A 108 5.58 31.21 4.17
C ILE A 108 6.99 31.70 4.41
N LEU A 109 7.18 33.02 4.28
CA LEU A 109 8.42 33.66 4.68
C LEU A 109 8.79 33.13 6.06
N ASN A 110 10.06 32.77 6.25
CA ASN A 110 10.57 32.44 7.57
C ASN A 110 10.61 33.71 8.42
N THR A 111 9.43 34.16 8.84
CA THR A 111 9.32 35.01 10.00
C THR A 111 9.68 34.11 11.16
N ASP A 112 10.94 34.20 11.59
CA ASP A 112 11.52 33.43 12.71
C ASP A 112 10.83 33.74 14.06
N GLU A 113 9.58 34.20 14.07
CA GLU A 113 8.91 34.77 15.24
C GLU A 113 8.50 33.67 16.22
N VAL A 114 7.88 32.58 15.71
CA VAL A 114 7.56 31.40 16.52
C VAL A 114 8.84 30.69 16.94
N GLU A 115 9.79 30.48 16.04
CA GLU A 115 11.04 29.77 16.32
C GLU A 115 11.96 30.54 17.28
N ALA A 116 12.09 31.86 17.12
CA ALA A 116 12.86 32.68 18.03
C ALA A 116 12.21 32.71 19.42
N LEU A 117 10.87 32.73 19.48
CA LEU A 117 10.15 32.64 20.75
C LEU A 117 10.33 31.26 21.40
N GLU A 118 10.21 30.17 20.66
CA GLU A 118 10.44 28.80 21.15
C GLU A 118 11.88 28.62 21.63
N LYS A 119 12.86 29.06 20.85
CA LYS A 119 14.28 29.03 21.23
C LYS A 119 14.55 29.85 22.48
N PHE A 120 13.92 31.02 22.60
CA PHE A 120 14.02 31.84 23.81
C PHE A 120 13.40 31.13 25.02
N LEU A 121 12.18 30.59 24.87
CA LEU A 121 11.46 29.90 25.93
C LEU A 121 12.17 28.62 26.38
N GLY A 122 12.77 27.87 25.46
CA GLY A 122 13.58 26.69 25.76
C GLY A 122 14.92 27.00 26.44
N GLY A 123 15.34 28.27 26.42
CA GLY A 123 16.48 28.75 27.20
C GLY A 123 16.11 29.22 28.62
N LEU A 124 14.82 29.31 28.95
CA LEU A 124 14.37 29.66 30.30
C LEU A 124 14.37 28.43 31.20
N ASP A 125 14.51 28.66 32.51
CA ASP A 125 14.41 27.62 33.52
C ASP A 125 12.99 27.01 33.57
N ASP A 126 12.88 25.69 33.45
CA ASP A 126 11.61 24.96 33.46
C ASP A 126 10.83 25.09 34.77
N THR A 127 11.53 25.42 35.88
CA THR A 127 10.93 25.64 37.21
C THR A 127 10.27 27.01 37.33
N LEU A 128 10.46 27.92 36.37
CA LEU A 128 9.83 29.24 36.40
C LEU A 128 8.31 29.14 36.35
N PRO A 129 7.58 29.90 37.19
CA PRO A 129 6.14 30.05 37.08
C PRO A 129 5.73 30.50 35.68
N GLN A 130 4.61 29.99 35.17
CA GLN A 130 4.10 30.32 33.84
C GLN A 130 3.89 31.83 33.64
N SER A 131 3.48 32.55 34.69
CA SER A 131 3.33 34.01 34.66
C SER A 131 4.66 34.73 34.38
N SER A 132 5.77 34.26 34.96
CA SER A 132 7.11 34.79 34.72
C SER A 132 7.57 34.48 33.29
N ARG A 133 7.32 33.26 32.80
CA ARG A 133 7.63 32.87 31.40
C ARG A 133 6.85 33.74 30.40
N LEU A 134 5.57 34.01 30.66
CA LEU A 134 4.75 34.89 29.82
C LEU A 134 5.24 36.34 29.84
N ALA A 135 5.66 36.85 31.00
CA ALA A 135 6.23 38.20 31.10
C ALA A 135 7.55 38.30 30.32
N ALA A 136 8.41 37.28 30.43
CA ALA A 136 9.67 37.20 29.70
C ALA A 136 9.43 37.12 28.18
N ALA A 137 8.49 36.28 27.72
CA ALA A 137 8.11 36.18 26.32
C ALA A 137 7.62 37.52 25.75
N LYS A 138 6.75 38.23 26.49
CA LYS A 138 6.26 39.56 26.07
C LYS A 138 7.40 40.58 25.97
N ALA A 139 8.31 40.59 26.95
CA ALA A 139 9.46 41.48 26.93
C ALA A 139 10.41 41.17 25.76
N PHE A 140 10.66 39.88 25.49
CA PHE A 140 11.45 39.43 24.35
C PHE A 140 10.84 39.89 23.01
N LEU A 141 9.54 39.64 22.80
CA LEU A 141 8.83 40.08 21.60
C LEU A 141 8.90 41.60 21.42
N GLY A 142 8.70 42.36 22.52
CA GLY A 142 8.85 43.82 22.51
C GLY A 142 10.26 44.28 22.12
N ALA A 143 11.30 43.59 22.60
CA ALA A 143 12.70 43.91 22.29
C ALA A 143 13.05 43.68 20.82
N ILE A 144 12.45 42.67 20.17
CA ILE A 144 12.62 42.41 18.73
C ILE A 144 11.61 43.19 17.85
N GLY A 145 10.82 44.08 18.44
CA GLY A 145 9.84 44.90 17.71
C GLY A 145 8.65 44.12 17.15
N LYS A 146 8.32 42.96 17.74
CA LYS A 146 7.23 42.09 17.30
C LYS A 146 6.08 42.13 18.31
N ALA A 147 4.86 42.16 17.79
CA ALA A 147 3.66 42.03 18.62
C ALA A 147 3.32 40.55 18.84
N PRO A 148 2.70 40.17 19.97
CA PRO A 148 2.17 38.82 20.17
C PRO A 148 1.19 38.38 19.07
N ALA A 149 0.46 39.33 18.48
CA ALA A 149 -0.43 39.07 17.34
C ALA A 149 0.33 38.49 16.13
N ASN A 150 1.54 38.95 15.84
CA ASN A 150 2.33 38.45 14.71
C ASN A 150 2.71 36.98 14.89
N VAL A 151 3.08 36.58 16.11
CA VAL A 151 3.40 35.18 16.44
C VAL A 151 2.17 34.29 16.29
N LEU A 152 0.99 34.78 16.70
CA LEU A 152 -0.27 34.04 16.52
C LEU A 152 -0.63 33.87 15.05
N GLU A 153 -0.50 34.93 14.24
CA GLU A 153 -0.72 34.88 12.79
C GLU A 153 0.28 33.94 12.10
N ASP A 154 1.55 33.94 12.53
CA ASP A 154 2.57 33.02 12.02
C ASP A 154 2.29 31.56 12.37
N ALA A 155 1.98 31.29 13.64
CA ALA A 155 1.58 29.97 14.10
C ALA A 155 0.34 29.48 13.34
N GLU A 156 -0.65 30.35 13.11
CA GLU A 156 -1.84 30.00 12.34
C GLU A 156 -1.50 29.61 10.89
N ARG A 157 -0.64 30.37 10.20
CA ARG A 157 -0.19 30.00 8.84
C ARG A 157 0.53 28.65 8.83
N LYS A 158 1.45 28.43 9.79
CA LYS A 158 2.20 27.17 9.91
C LYS A 158 1.27 25.98 10.19
N ILE A 159 0.30 26.13 11.11
CA ILE A 159 -0.72 25.11 11.42
C ILE A 159 -1.55 24.76 10.18
N ARG A 160 -1.98 25.76 9.39
CA ARG A 160 -2.73 25.51 8.15
C ARG A 160 -1.93 24.68 7.15
N VAL A 161 -0.62 24.95 6.99
CA VAL A 161 0.25 24.17 6.09
C VAL A 161 0.44 22.75 6.61
N VAL A 162 0.68 22.55 7.91
CA VAL A 162 0.80 21.22 8.50
C VAL A 162 -0.47 20.40 8.26
N ARG A 163 -1.65 20.98 8.49
CA ARG A 163 -2.95 20.32 8.21
C ARG A 163 -3.15 20.03 6.72
N ALA A 164 -2.71 20.93 5.84
CA ALA A 164 -2.77 20.73 4.40
C ALA A 164 -1.88 19.56 3.95
N VAL A 165 -0.67 19.45 4.51
CA VAL A 165 0.24 18.31 4.28
C VAL A 165 -0.38 17.00 4.74
N GLU A 166 -0.93 16.98 5.94
CA GLU A 166 -1.59 15.80 6.50
C GLU A 166 -2.78 15.37 5.63
N ALA A 167 -3.66 16.29 5.27
CA ALA A 167 -4.82 16.03 4.43
C ALA A 167 -4.42 15.47 3.05
N GLN A 168 -3.39 16.06 2.43
CA GLN A 168 -2.87 15.58 1.15
C GLN A 168 -2.29 14.17 1.28
N LYS A 169 -1.49 13.90 2.32
CA LYS A 169 -0.91 12.59 2.57
C LYS A 169 -1.96 11.51 2.81
N ARG A 170 -3.01 11.86 3.54
CA ARG A 170 -4.16 10.98 3.74
C ARG A 170 -4.86 10.67 2.42
N ALA A 171 -5.15 11.70 1.62
CA ALA A 171 -5.79 11.52 0.31
C ALA A 171 -4.95 10.66 -0.65
N ASP A 172 -3.63 10.82 -0.66
CA ASP A 172 -2.73 10.01 -1.50
C ASP A 172 -2.63 8.56 -1.01
N THR A 173 -2.63 8.36 0.31
CA THR A 173 -2.68 7.02 0.92
C THR A 173 -4.00 6.32 0.57
N ASP A 174 -5.14 7.02 0.68
CA ASP A 174 -6.45 6.48 0.33
C ASP A 174 -6.53 6.08 -1.15
N LYS A 175 -5.98 6.90 -2.05
CA LYS A 175 -5.89 6.57 -3.48
C LYS A 175 -5.02 5.33 -3.73
N LEU A 176 -3.87 5.23 -3.06
CA LEU A 176 -2.98 4.09 -3.18
C LEU A 176 -3.66 2.81 -2.69
N CYS A 177 -4.31 2.86 -1.52
CA CYS A 177 -5.08 1.75 -0.97
C CYS A 177 -6.19 1.31 -1.93
N ALA A 178 -6.94 2.25 -2.51
CA ALA A 178 -7.98 1.94 -3.49
C ALA A 178 -7.41 1.29 -4.76
N SER A 179 -6.27 1.77 -5.27
CA SER A 179 -5.60 1.19 -6.43
C SER A 179 -5.15 -0.24 -6.16
N VAL A 180 -4.47 -0.47 -5.04
CA VAL A 180 -4.01 -1.80 -4.63
C VAL A 180 -5.17 -2.76 -4.42
N GLN A 181 -6.27 -2.29 -3.81
CA GLN A 181 -7.47 -3.12 -3.63
C GLN A 181 -8.08 -3.54 -4.97
N ALA A 182 -8.14 -2.62 -5.95
CA ALA A 182 -8.63 -2.94 -7.29
C ALA A 182 -7.75 -4.00 -8.01
N GLU A 183 -6.42 -3.93 -7.83
CA GLU A 183 -5.49 -4.94 -8.35
C GLU A 183 -5.68 -6.31 -7.69
N ILE A 184 -5.86 -6.35 -6.36
CA ILE A 184 -6.16 -7.58 -5.61
C ILE A 184 -7.45 -8.22 -6.14
N ASP A 185 -8.51 -7.44 -6.31
CA ASP A 185 -9.79 -7.94 -6.84
C ASP A 185 -9.64 -8.50 -8.26
N GLY A 186 -8.80 -7.85 -9.09
CA GLY A 186 -8.46 -8.31 -10.43
C GLY A 186 -7.74 -9.66 -10.42
N LEU A 187 -6.72 -9.81 -9.57
CA LEU A 187 -5.99 -11.07 -9.41
C LEU A 187 -6.87 -12.19 -8.87
N GLN A 188 -7.78 -11.89 -7.94
CA GLN A 188 -8.71 -12.86 -7.38
C GLN A 188 -9.63 -13.44 -8.46
N ARG A 189 -10.17 -12.60 -9.35
CA ARG A 189 -10.97 -13.06 -10.50
C ARG A 189 -10.18 -13.97 -11.44
N GLN A 190 -8.90 -13.64 -11.71
CA GLN A 190 -8.05 -14.49 -12.54
C GLN A 190 -7.81 -15.85 -11.88
N ILE A 191 -7.60 -15.90 -10.57
CA ILE A 191 -7.43 -17.15 -9.83
C ILE A 191 -8.69 -18.02 -9.96
N ASP A 192 -9.87 -17.44 -9.78
CA ASP A 192 -11.13 -18.17 -9.84
C ASP A 192 -11.43 -18.68 -11.26
N GLU A 193 -11.12 -17.89 -12.29
CA GLU A 193 -11.19 -18.33 -13.69
C GLU A 193 -10.25 -19.52 -13.96
N ARG A 194 -8.99 -19.44 -13.51
CA ARG A 194 -8.04 -20.56 -13.66
C ARG A 194 -8.47 -21.81 -12.90
N ARG A 195 -9.10 -21.67 -11.73
CA ARG A 195 -9.67 -22.80 -10.98
C ARG A 195 -10.79 -23.47 -11.77
N SER A 196 -11.72 -22.69 -12.33
CA SER A 196 -12.78 -23.20 -13.20
C SER A 196 -12.22 -23.98 -14.40
N GLN A 197 -11.20 -23.42 -15.07
CA GLN A 197 -10.51 -24.09 -16.19
C GLN A 197 -9.86 -25.41 -15.77
N MET A 198 -9.19 -25.45 -14.61
CA MET A 198 -8.61 -26.69 -14.09
C MET A 198 -9.66 -27.75 -13.76
N GLU A 199 -10.81 -27.34 -13.22
CA GLU A 199 -11.92 -28.25 -12.91
C GLU A 199 -12.55 -28.82 -14.18
N ALA A 200 -12.74 -27.98 -15.22
CA ALA A 200 -13.22 -28.44 -16.52
C ALA A 200 -12.25 -29.46 -17.14
N ALA A 201 -10.96 -29.14 -17.18
CA ALA A 201 -9.93 -30.05 -17.71
C ALA A 201 -9.86 -31.39 -16.95
N ARG A 202 -10.08 -31.37 -15.62
CA ARG A 202 -10.17 -32.61 -14.82
C ARG A 202 -11.36 -33.46 -15.21
N LYS A 203 -12.54 -32.85 -15.37
CA LYS A 203 -13.76 -33.56 -15.80
C LYS A 203 -13.59 -34.16 -17.19
N ASP A 204 -13.00 -33.41 -18.12
CA ASP A 204 -12.74 -33.90 -19.47
C ASP A 204 -11.77 -35.09 -19.46
N LEU A 205 -10.71 -35.00 -18.66
CA LEU A 205 -9.75 -36.10 -18.49
C LEU A 205 -10.42 -37.35 -17.89
N GLU A 206 -11.29 -37.19 -16.89
CA GLU A 206 -12.07 -38.30 -16.31
C GLU A 206 -13.02 -38.92 -17.34
N ALA A 207 -13.68 -38.11 -18.16
CA ALA A 207 -14.55 -38.59 -19.24
C ALA A 207 -13.76 -39.40 -20.28
N VAL A 208 -12.61 -38.89 -20.74
CA VAL A 208 -11.73 -39.60 -21.68
C VAL A 208 -11.23 -40.91 -21.07
N ARG A 209 -10.84 -40.92 -19.79
CA ARG A 209 -10.45 -42.16 -19.10
C ARG A 209 -11.57 -43.19 -19.10
N GLY A 210 -12.81 -42.78 -18.84
CA GLY A 210 -13.99 -43.65 -18.89
C GLY A 210 -14.24 -44.24 -20.28
N GLN A 211 -14.13 -43.41 -21.32
CA GLN A 211 -14.24 -43.86 -22.71
C GLN A 211 -13.15 -44.87 -23.09
N CYS A 212 -11.89 -44.58 -22.76
CA CYS A 212 -10.78 -45.50 -22.99
C CYS A 212 -10.98 -46.84 -22.27
N ALA A 213 -11.41 -46.83 -21.01
CA ALA A 213 -11.66 -48.06 -20.25
C ALA A 213 -12.80 -48.91 -20.87
N THR A 214 -13.85 -48.26 -21.36
CA THR A 214 -14.97 -48.95 -22.04
C THR A 214 -14.51 -49.60 -23.34
N GLU A 215 -13.74 -48.86 -24.15
CA GLU A 215 -13.22 -49.38 -25.41
C GLU A 215 -12.18 -50.50 -25.18
N GLU A 216 -11.32 -50.36 -24.18
CA GLU A 216 -10.39 -51.43 -23.79
C GLU A 216 -11.14 -52.72 -23.42
N ALA A 217 -12.19 -52.62 -22.60
CA ALA A 217 -13.00 -53.79 -22.23
C ALA A 217 -13.66 -54.44 -23.46
N ARG A 218 -14.15 -53.64 -24.41
CA ARG A 218 -14.72 -54.14 -25.69
C ARG A 218 -13.68 -54.92 -26.49
N LEU A 219 -12.48 -54.36 -26.64
CA LEU A 219 -11.37 -54.98 -27.37
C LEU A 219 -10.87 -56.26 -26.69
N GLN A 220 -10.76 -56.26 -25.35
CA GLN A 220 -10.43 -57.45 -24.59
C GLN A 220 -11.47 -58.57 -24.77
N GLY A 221 -12.76 -58.22 -24.72
CA GLY A 221 -13.85 -59.16 -24.99
C GLY A 221 -13.74 -59.79 -26.38
N ALA A 222 -13.50 -58.99 -27.42
CA ALA A 222 -13.29 -59.48 -28.78
C ALA A 222 -12.06 -60.42 -28.86
N ARG A 223 -10.95 -60.03 -28.22
CA ARG A 223 -9.72 -60.85 -28.19
C ARG A 223 -9.94 -62.21 -27.54
N VAL A 224 -10.64 -62.27 -26.40
CA VAL A 224 -10.96 -63.54 -25.72
C VAL A 224 -11.84 -64.41 -26.59
N PHE A 225 -12.89 -63.82 -27.19
CA PHE A 225 -13.81 -64.54 -28.08
C PHE A 225 -13.07 -65.18 -29.26
N PHE A 226 -12.32 -64.39 -30.03
CA PHE A 226 -11.60 -64.91 -31.20
C PHE A 226 -10.44 -65.83 -30.82
N GLY A 227 -9.78 -65.60 -29.68
CA GLY A 227 -8.77 -66.52 -29.14
C GLY A 227 -9.33 -67.90 -28.81
N ALA A 228 -10.55 -67.97 -28.25
CA ALA A 228 -11.23 -69.24 -27.99
C ALA A 228 -11.63 -69.97 -29.28
N VAL A 229 -12.05 -69.24 -30.32
CA VAL A 229 -12.37 -69.82 -31.64
C VAL A 229 -11.13 -70.45 -32.30
N GLU A 230 -9.97 -69.79 -32.22
CA GLU A 230 -8.71 -70.35 -32.74
C GLU A 230 -8.23 -71.58 -31.96
N ALA A 231 -8.40 -71.60 -30.63
CA ALA A 231 -7.98 -72.74 -29.80
C ALA A 231 -8.83 -74.02 -29.99
N ALA A 232 -10.01 -73.91 -30.61
CA ALA A 232 -10.91 -75.03 -30.86
C ALA A 232 -10.71 -75.72 -32.23
N LYS A 233 -9.79 -75.21 -33.05
CA LYS A 233 -9.37 -75.83 -34.32
C LYS A 233 -8.24 -76.82 -34.11
#